data_AF-A0A6C0AWY6-F1
#
_entry.id   AF-A0A6C0AWY6-F1
#
_cell.length_a   1.000
_cell.length_b   1.000
_cell.length_c   1.000
_cell.angle_alpha   90.00
_cell.angle_beta   90.00
_cell.angle_gamma   90.00
#
_symmetry.space_group_name_H-M   'P 1'
#
loop_
_entity.id
_entity.type
_entity.pdbx_description
1 polymer ?
#
loop_
_entity_poly.entity_id
_entity_poly.type
_entity_poly.pdbx_seq_one_letter_code
_entity_poly.pdbx_strand_id
1 'polypeptide(L)'
;MPGGLLNLVAHGNLNVIINGNPTKTFFKTTYAKHTNFGLQKFKIDFDGLKVLRLTEDSKFSFKIPRYADLLMDTYLAITLPTIWSPILNSNGPAVNKVPYEFKWIDNLGAQLIRKVRYMIGGQIIQEFTGQYLYNMVQRDFSEGKKKLFNEMIGNVPELNDPANYSNRNGYYPNAIHYPEEVGGAEPSIRSKTLYIPLNIWSTLSSKMAIPLVSLQYNYLHIEIECRPIQELFVIRDVLNPDQKHIPVSNLFLDESGINKSLSRTPSTDDHVHTIPHLFTLQNNTKYIKPDQNVEQYKFFRFLHPPPVNVAGTSDDDYPSTRSDWYANIHLISTYGFLSEPEVRSFAANPQKYLIKEVHEEIIYDVVGNKNTRVNSNGMVTSWMWFFQRSDVDLRNEWSNYTNWPYKELPFPNTDFSGENIDYRIVDSGPYKLENQRDIMMEWGFTLDGKIRETNFEAGVFNLIEKYVRTAGNSDLGLYCYNFCLNTDPFQHQPSGAINLSKFSNIEFDYKVYTPALDASAQTFVICDSEGGIAGINKPTWKLYEYDYTLHVMEERYNILSFESGNASLQFAR
;
A
#
# COMPACT_ATOMS: atom_id res chain seq x y z
N MET A 1 12.34 -23.77 57.90
CA MET A 1 11.43 -23.00 57.01
C MET A 1 11.08 -23.87 55.80
N PRO A 2 9.90 -24.53 55.75
CA PRO A 2 9.57 -25.54 54.74
C PRO A 2 8.53 -25.06 53.70
N GLY A 3 8.56 -23.79 53.28
CA GLY A 3 7.52 -23.22 52.42
C GLY A 3 7.28 -24.00 51.12
N GLY A 4 8.34 -24.40 50.42
CA GLY A 4 8.22 -25.19 49.19
C GLY A 4 7.78 -26.64 49.40
N LEU A 5 8.11 -27.24 50.55
CA LEU A 5 7.74 -28.62 50.87
C LEU A 5 6.24 -28.75 51.14
N LEU A 6 5.62 -27.73 51.76
CA LEU A 6 4.18 -27.70 51.99
C LEU A 6 3.37 -27.81 50.69
N ASN A 7 3.87 -27.24 49.59
CA ASN A 7 3.22 -27.31 48.28
C ASN A 7 3.27 -28.73 47.66
N LEU A 8 4.27 -29.53 48.01
CA LEU A 8 4.38 -30.93 47.57
C LEU A 8 3.52 -31.86 48.42
N VAL A 9 3.35 -31.55 49.72
CA VAL A 9 2.54 -32.33 50.65
C VAL A 9 1.04 -32.08 50.46
N ALA A 10 0.65 -30.90 49.94
CA ALA A 10 -0.73 -30.53 49.61
C ALA A 10 -1.24 -31.22 48.32
N HIS A 11 -1.11 -32.54 48.23
CA HIS A 11 -1.57 -33.34 47.09
C HIS A 11 -2.95 -33.97 47.36
N GLY A 12 -3.86 -33.91 46.39
CA GLY A 12 -5.20 -34.50 46.47
C GLY A 12 -5.74 -34.98 45.12
N ASN A 13 -7.03 -35.34 45.06
CA ASN A 13 -7.64 -35.92 43.86
C ASN A 13 -7.62 -34.97 42.63
N LEU A 14 -7.60 -33.65 42.85
CA LEU A 14 -7.54 -32.66 41.76
C LEU A 14 -6.17 -32.62 41.06
N ASN A 15 -5.10 -33.05 41.74
CA ASN A 15 -3.76 -33.11 41.17
C ASN A 15 -3.64 -34.09 40.00
N VAL A 16 -4.54 -35.08 39.91
CA VAL A 16 -4.59 -36.02 38.78
C VAL A 16 -4.73 -35.30 37.43
N ILE A 17 -5.42 -34.14 37.39
CA ILE A 17 -5.62 -33.35 36.16
C ILE A 17 -4.32 -32.70 35.66
N ILE A 18 -3.43 -32.29 36.57
CA ILE A 18 -2.27 -31.45 36.25
C ILE A 18 -0.96 -32.22 36.32
N ASN A 19 -0.77 -33.03 37.37
CA ASN A 19 0.49 -33.72 37.66
C ASN A 19 0.32 -35.19 38.06
N GLY A 20 -0.83 -35.81 37.75
CA GLY A 20 -0.99 -37.26 37.77
C GLY A 20 -0.27 -37.91 36.59
N ASN A 21 0.60 -38.90 36.86
CA ASN A 21 1.39 -39.61 35.83
C ASN A 21 2.07 -38.67 34.81
N PRO A 22 2.98 -37.78 35.26
CA PRO A 22 3.54 -36.74 34.40
C PRO A 22 4.32 -37.31 33.21
N THR A 23 3.96 -36.89 32.00
CA THR A 23 4.63 -37.28 30.74
C THR A 23 5.69 -36.27 30.27
N LYS A 24 5.73 -35.09 30.91
CA LYS A 24 6.68 -34.00 30.62
C LYS A 24 7.28 -33.49 31.91
N THR A 25 8.57 -33.20 31.90
CA THR A 25 9.27 -32.51 32.99
C THR A 25 9.81 -31.17 32.51
N PHE A 26 9.75 -30.15 33.36
CA PHE A 26 10.34 -28.84 33.09
C PHE A 26 11.82 -28.76 33.46
N PHE A 27 12.35 -29.79 34.12
CA PHE A 27 13.71 -29.78 34.68
C PHE A 27 14.69 -30.63 33.87
N LYS A 28 14.26 -31.21 32.74
CA LYS A 28 15.12 -31.94 31.81
C LYS A 28 14.63 -31.76 30.38
N THR A 29 15.49 -31.19 29.53
CA THR A 29 15.22 -30.98 28.11
C THR A 29 15.91 -32.05 27.26
N THR A 30 15.16 -32.74 26.40
CA THR A 30 15.71 -33.61 25.35
C THR A 30 15.67 -32.89 24.00
N TYR A 31 16.81 -32.77 23.32
CA TYR A 31 16.89 -32.15 22.00
C TYR A 31 16.86 -33.19 20.89
N ALA A 32 16.09 -32.93 19.82
CA ALA A 32 16.14 -33.74 18.61
C ALA A 32 17.38 -33.36 17.77
N LYS A 33 18.09 -34.37 17.25
CA LYS A 33 19.14 -34.15 16.25
C LYS A 33 18.48 -33.84 14.90
N HIS A 34 18.99 -32.85 14.18
CA HIS A 34 18.52 -32.44 12.85
C HIS A 34 19.53 -32.86 11.77
N THR A 35 19.09 -32.83 10.50
CA THR A 35 19.97 -33.03 9.35
C THR A 35 20.94 -31.86 9.23
N ASN A 36 22.16 -32.11 8.75
CA ASN A 36 23.15 -31.05 8.58
C ASN A 36 22.82 -30.22 7.33
N PHE A 37 22.73 -28.91 7.48
CA PHE A 37 22.48 -27.98 6.38
C PHE A 37 23.27 -26.68 6.55
N GLY A 38 23.50 -25.97 5.45
CA GLY A 38 24.12 -24.65 5.41
C GLY A 38 23.23 -23.64 4.71
N LEU A 39 23.31 -22.37 5.11
CA LEU A 39 22.58 -21.26 4.47
C LEU A 39 23.55 -20.24 3.90
N GLN A 40 23.30 -19.79 2.68
CA GLN A 40 24.06 -18.70 2.05
C GLN A 40 23.15 -17.80 1.23
N LYS A 41 23.40 -16.49 1.28
CA LYS A 41 22.71 -15.51 0.44
C LYS A 41 23.46 -15.31 -0.86
N PHE A 42 22.73 -15.32 -1.96
CA PHE A 42 23.24 -15.00 -3.28
C PHE A 42 22.51 -13.81 -3.87
N LYS A 43 23.27 -12.96 -4.56
CA LYS A 43 22.72 -11.92 -5.43
C LYS A 43 22.49 -12.54 -6.81
N ILE A 44 21.28 -12.37 -7.33
CA ILE A 44 20.87 -12.79 -8.67
C ILE A 44 20.64 -11.52 -9.47
N ASP A 45 21.59 -11.21 -10.34
CA ASP A 45 21.52 -10.04 -11.21
C ASP A 45 20.48 -10.24 -12.33
N PHE A 46 19.86 -9.14 -12.74
CA PHE A 46 19.02 -9.12 -13.94
C PHE A 46 19.89 -9.03 -15.20
N ASP A 47 19.63 -9.90 -16.17
CA ASP A 47 20.25 -9.89 -17.50
C ASP A 47 19.49 -8.92 -18.42
N GLY A 48 19.85 -7.64 -18.38
CA GLY A 48 19.24 -6.61 -19.22
C GLY A 48 19.46 -5.19 -18.70
N LEU A 49 18.68 -4.25 -19.24
CA LEU A 49 18.69 -2.85 -18.79
C LEU A 49 18.02 -2.75 -17.40
N LYS A 50 18.80 -2.33 -16.39
CA LYS A 50 18.35 -2.17 -15.00
C LYS A 50 17.77 -0.77 -14.74
N VAL A 51 16.83 -0.37 -15.59
CA VAL A 51 16.23 0.97 -15.59
C VAL A 51 14.72 0.85 -15.47
N LEU A 52 14.11 1.71 -14.64
CA LEU A 52 12.66 1.86 -14.58
C LEU A 52 12.21 2.86 -15.66
N ARG A 53 11.12 2.55 -16.35
CA ARG A 53 10.52 3.43 -17.35
C ARG A 53 9.67 4.50 -16.67
N LEU A 54 9.66 5.70 -17.26
CA LEU A 54 8.97 6.86 -16.69
C LEU A 54 7.45 6.76 -16.79
N THR A 55 6.95 6.27 -17.93
CA THR A 55 5.52 6.31 -18.30
C THR A 55 4.90 4.93 -18.53
N GLU A 56 5.71 3.88 -18.69
CA GLU A 56 5.26 2.50 -18.94
C GLU A 56 5.69 1.53 -17.83
N ASP A 57 4.97 0.42 -17.68
CA ASP A 57 5.36 -0.65 -16.78
C ASP A 57 6.70 -1.29 -17.22
N SER A 58 7.57 -1.57 -16.25
CA SER A 58 8.89 -2.18 -16.47
C SER A 58 8.88 -3.64 -16.06
N LYS A 59 9.38 -4.55 -16.92
CA LYS A 59 9.32 -6.00 -16.69
C LYS A 59 10.72 -6.59 -16.48
N PHE A 60 10.88 -7.33 -15.39
CA PHE A 60 12.12 -8.01 -15.01
C PHE A 60 11.85 -9.49 -14.82
N SER A 61 12.51 -10.35 -15.61
CA SER A 61 12.41 -11.81 -15.49
C SER A 61 13.74 -12.37 -14.99
N PHE A 62 13.72 -13.02 -13.83
CA PHE A 62 14.89 -13.63 -13.20
C PHE A 62 14.83 -15.13 -13.33
N LYS A 63 15.81 -15.71 -14.03
CA LYS A 63 16.04 -17.16 -14.02
C LYS A 63 16.79 -17.52 -12.75
N ILE A 64 16.16 -18.28 -11.86
CA ILE A 64 16.77 -18.63 -10.57
C ILE A 64 17.89 -19.66 -10.78
N PRO A 65 19.15 -19.33 -10.46
CA PRO A 65 20.26 -20.26 -10.60
C PRO A 65 20.18 -21.35 -9.53
N ARG A 66 20.65 -22.55 -9.86
CA ARG A 66 20.71 -23.70 -8.95
C ARG A 66 22.05 -23.71 -8.20
N TYR A 67 22.31 -22.70 -7.39
CA TYR A 67 23.52 -22.64 -6.55
C TYR A 67 23.50 -23.63 -5.39
N ALA A 68 22.31 -24.05 -4.95
CA ALA A 68 22.10 -25.03 -3.88
C ALA A 68 20.81 -25.84 -4.11
N ASP A 69 20.43 -26.64 -3.11
CA ASP A 69 19.34 -27.61 -3.19
C ASP A 69 17.95 -27.02 -2.92
N LEU A 70 17.89 -26.00 -2.04
CA LEU A 70 16.65 -25.32 -1.65
C LEU A 70 16.73 -23.82 -1.91
N LEU A 71 15.60 -23.21 -2.30
CA LEU A 71 15.40 -21.77 -2.32
C LEU A 71 14.44 -21.36 -1.18
N MET A 72 14.88 -20.40 -0.36
CA MET A 72 14.15 -19.91 0.80
C MET A 72 13.70 -18.47 0.57
N ASP A 73 14.13 -17.53 1.42
CA ASP A 73 13.77 -16.12 1.36
C ASP A 73 14.24 -15.48 0.05
N THR A 74 13.40 -14.63 -0.54
CA THR A 74 13.73 -13.84 -1.74
C THR A 74 13.29 -12.40 -1.56
N TYR A 75 14.21 -11.47 -1.79
CA TYR A 75 14.01 -10.03 -1.71
C TYR A 75 14.34 -9.38 -3.05
N LEU A 76 13.51 -8.43 -3.48
CA LEU A 76 13.78 -7.55 -4.60
C LEU A 76 14.54 -6.32 -4.10
N ALA A 77 15.75 -6.10 -4.61
CA ALA A 77 16.58 -4.96 -4.26
C ALA A 77 16.57 -3.93 -5.39
N ILE A 78 16.20 -2.68 -5.06
CA ILE A 78 16.11 -1.56 -6.01
C ILE A 78 16.68 -0.31 -5.35
N THR A 79 17.57 0.38 -6.04
CA THR A 79 18.19 1.63 -5.58
C THR A 79 17.42 2.83 -6.13
N LEU A 80 16.89 3.67 -5.24
CA LEU A 80 16.25 4.95 -5.56
C LEU A 80 17.31 6.02 -5.86
N PRO A 81 17.01 7.01 -6.72
CA PRO A 81 17.93 8.09 -7.00
C PRO A 81 17.99 9.07 -5.83
N THR A 82 19.04 9.90 -5.81
CA THR A 82 19.06 11.11 -5.01
C THR A 82 18.13 12.14 -5.65
N ILE A 83 17.32 12.83 -4.84
CA ILE A 83 16.34 13.81 -5.30
C ILE A 83 16.71 15.21 -4.81
N TRP A 84 16.70 16.16 -5.74
CA TRP A 84 16.80 17.59 -5.47
C TRP A 84 15.47 18.25 -5.86
N SER A 85 14.69 18.73 -4.89
CA SER A 85 13.43 19.41 -5.17
C SER A 85 13.66 20.92 -5.22
N PRO A 86 13.61 21.56 -6.41
CA PRO A 86 13.90 22.97 -6.54
C PRO A 86 12.74 23.87 -6.10
N ILE A 87 12.97 25.17 -6.22
CA ILE A 87 11.96 26.23 -6.12
C ILE A 87 11.77 26.82 -7.51
N LEU A 88 10.53 26.85 -7.99
CA LEU A 88 10.16 27.54 -9.21
C LEU A 88 10.21 29.06 -8.97
N ASN A 89 10.93 29.78 -9.84
CA ASN A 89 10.92 31.23 -9.89
C ASN A 89 10.00 31.67 -11.04
N SER A 90 8.85 32.29 -10.74
CA SER A 90 8.01 32.86 -11.79
C SER A 90 8.59 34.19 -12.30
N ASN A 91 8.73 34.31 -13.62
CA ASN A 91 9.12 35.57 -14.29
C ASN A 91 7.88 36.47 -14.44
N GLY A 92 7.43 37.10 -13.34
CA GLY A 92 6.33 38.07 -13.30
C GLY A 92 6.70 39.34 -12.51
N PRO A 93 5.86 40.40 -12.55
CA PRO A 93 6.12 41.67 -11.84
C PRO A 93 6.19 41.51 -10.31
N ALA A 94 5.69 40.40 -9.76
CA ALA A 94 6.02 39.91 -8.42
C ALA A 94 6.69 38.53 -8.57
N VAL A 95 7.90 38.36 -8.04
CA VAL A 95 8.60 37.07 -8.04
C VAL A 95 7.88 36.15 -7.05
N ASN A 96 6.97 35.33 -7.55
CA ASN A 96 6.39 34.24 -6.77
C ASN A 96 7.36 33.06 -6.80
N LYS A 97 7.88 32.72 -5.62
CA LYS A 97 8.71 31.52 -5.39
C LYS A 97 7.82 30.40 -4.91
N VAL A 98 7.70 29.34 -5.70
CA VAL A 98 6.84 28.19 -5.36
C VAL A 98 7.70 26.92 -5.27
N PRO A 99 7.81 26.28 -4.10
CA PRO A 99 8.56 25.04 -3.95
C PRO A 99 7.81 23.85 -4.55
N TYR A 100 8.52 22.92 -5.17
CA TYR A 100 7.92 21.67 -5.70
C TYR A 100 7.63 20.63 -4.62
N GLU A 101 8.33 20.66 -3.48
CA GLU A 101 8.15 19.75 -2.34
C GLU A 101 7.99 18.26 -2.73
N PHE A 102 8.91 17.72 -3.52
CA PHE A 102 8.84 16.33 -3.99
C PHE A 102 8.62 15.30 -2.86
N LYS A 103 7.70 14.35 -3.06
CA LYS A 103 7.49 13.21 -2.14
C LYS A 103 7.39 11.91 -2.91
N TRP A 104 8.04 10.86 -2.42
CA TRP A 104 7.68 9.51 -2.85
C TRP A 104 6.32 9.12 -2.26
N ILE A 105 5.58 8.26 -2.95
CA ILE A 105 4.31 7.74 -2.43
C ILE A 105 4.51 6.91 -1.15
N ASP A 106 3.44 6.76 -0.38
CA ASP A 106 3.41 5.80 0.72
C ASP A 106 3.59 4.37 0.23
N ASN A 107 4.23 3.56 1.08
CA ASN A 107 4.46 2.14 0.80
C ASN A 107 5.17 1.88 -0.54
N LEU A 108 6.05 2.80 -0.92
CA LEU A 108 6.74 2.85 -2.21
C LEU A 108 7.18 1.49 -2.73
N GLY A 109 7.92 0.71 -1.94
CA GLY A 109 8.45 -0.58 -2.38
C GLY A 109 7.38 -1.63 -2.67
N ALA A 110 6.27 -1.64 -1.91
CA ALA A 110 5.15 -2.53 -2.19
C ALA A 110 4.35 -2.04 -3.40
N GLN A 111 4.03 -0.74 -3.45
CA GLN A 111 3.25 -0.18 -4.56
C GLN A 111 4.00 -0.16 -5.89
N LEU A 112 5.33 -0.06 -5.86
CA LEU A 112 6.20 -0.19 -7.02
C LEU A 112 5.92 -1.47 -7.80
N ILE A 113 5.61 -2.57 -7.11
CA ILE A 113 5.31 -3.85 -7.73
C ILE A 113 3.86 -3.82 -8.24
N ARG A 114 3.69 -3.82 -9.56
CA ARG A 114 2.38 -4.06 -10.18
C ARG A 114 1.95 -5.51 -9.92
N LYS A 115 2.82 -6.47 -10.23
CA LYS A 115 2.61 -7.89 -9.94
C LYS A 115 3.90 -8.70 -9.96
N VAL A 116 3.85 -9.85 -9.29
CA VAL A 116 4.92 -10.86 -9.27
C VAL A 116 4.35 -12.18 -9.75
N ARG A 117 5.08 -12.90 -10.59
CA ARG A 117 4.73 -14.25 -11.05
C ARG A 117 5.88 -15.21 -10.78
N TYR A 118 5.55 -16.32 -10.12
CA TYR A 118 6.45 -17.46 -9.94
C TYR A 118 6.08 -18.50 -10.99
N MET A 119 7.01 -18.78 -11.91
CA MET A 119 6.78 -19.67 -13.04
C MET A 119 7.76 -20.84 -13.04
N ILE A 120 7.25 -22.06 -13.20
CA ILE A 120 8.06 -23.27 -13.33
C ILE A 120 7.60 -23.98 -14.60
N GLY A 121 8.53 -24.23 -15.54
CA GLY A 121 8.21 -24.92 -16.79
C GLY A 121 7.12 -24.24 -17.62
N GLY A 122 7.03 -22.91 -17.56
CA GLY A 122 6.03 -22.10 -18.25
C GLY A 122 4.67 -22.02 -17.56
N GLN A 123 4.44 -22.79 -16.49
CA GLN A 123 3.21 -22.70 -15.69
C GLN A 123 3.35 -21.67 -14.58
N ILE A 124 2.31 -20.85 -14.37
CA ILE A 124 2.25 -19.91 -13.25
C ILE A 124 1.82 -20.67 -12.00
N ILE A 125 2.72 -20.74 -11.01
CA ILE A 125 2.46 -21.38 -9.73
C ILE A 125 1.77 -20.42 -8.77
N GLN A 126 2.22 -19.15 -8.76
CA GLN A 126 1.59 -18.11 -7.97
C GLN A 126 1.75 -16.76 -8.66
N GLU A 127 0.70 -15.94 -8.55
CA GLU A 127 0.65 -14.56 -8.98
C GLU A 127 -0.04 -13.74 -7.89
N PHE A 128 0.50 -12.56 -7.60
CA PHE A 128 -0.07 -11.60 -6.66
C PHE A 128 0.46 -10.18 -6.96
N THR A 129 -0.28 -9.17 -6.52
CA THR A 129 0.09 -7.75 -6.64
C THR A 129 0.93 -7.27 -5.45
N GLY A 130 1.64 -6.16 -5.64
CA GLY A 130 2.29 -5.46 -4.52
C GLY A 130 1.30 -4.93 -3.47
N GLN A 131 0.06 -4.66 -3.90
CA GLN A 131 -1.05 -4.25 -3.06
C GLN A 131 -1.51 -5.40 -2.14
N TYR A 132 -1.61 -6.62 -2.66
CA TYR A 132 -1.83 -7.82 -1.83
C TYR A 132 -0.68 -8.03 -0.83
N LEU A 133 0.56 -7.91 -1.30
CA LEU A 133 1.75 -8.09 -0.45
C LEU A 133 1.71 -7.13 0.76
N TYR A 134 1.41 -5.85 0.50
CA TYR A 134 1.25 -4.85 1.56
C TYR A 134 0.12 -5.23 2.52
N ASN A 135 -1.07 -5.52 2.00
CA ASN A 135 -2.26 -5.84 2.78
C ASN A 135 -2.08 -7.08 3.66
N MET A 136 -1.46 -8.14 3.13
CA MET A 136 -1.16 -9.36 3.89
C MET A 136 -0.22 -9.05 5.06
N VAL A 137 0.84 -8.26 4.84
CA VAL A 137 1.73 -7.85 5.95
C VAL A 137 0.98 -7.01 6.97
N GLN A 138 0.12 -6.09 6.52
CA GLN A 138 -0.69 -5.28 7.43
C GLN A 138 -1.69 -6.11 8.24
N ARG A 139 -2.27 -7.16 7.67
CA ARG A 139 -3.21 -8.02 8.38
C ARG A 139 -2.51 -8.96 9.36
N ASP A 140 -1.41 -9.59 8.94
CA ASP A 140 -0.92 -10.79 9.64
C ASP A 140 0.37 -10.62 10.43
N PHE A 141 1.14 -9.54 10.21
CA PHE A 141 2.44 -9.39 10.86
C PHE A 141 2.31 -8.60 12.17
N SER A 142 3.08 -9.01 13.18
CA SER A 142 3.21 -8.25 14.43
C SER A 142 3.87 -6.87 14.21
N GLU A 143 3.61 -5.92 15.11
CA GLU A 143 4.10 -4.53 15.03
C GLU A 143 5.61 -4.41 14.79
N GLY A 144 6.42 -5.19 15.51
CA GLY A 144 7.88 -5.15 15.35
C GLY A 144 8.34 -5.58 13.94
N LYS A 145 7.67 -6.58 13.34
CA LYS A 145 7.95 -7.03 11.98
C LYS A 145 7.42 -6.04 10.94
N LYS A 146 6.26 -5.43 11.18
CA LYS A 146 5.69 -4.37 10.33
C LYS A 146 6.59 -3.14 10.26
N LYS A 147 7.13 -2.69 11.39
CA LYS A 147 8.06 -1.55 11.43
C LYS A 147 9.29 -1.82 10.56
N LEU A 148 9.90 -3.00 10.70
CA LEU A 148 11.03 -3.40 9.87
C LEU A 148 10.64 -3.51 8.39
N PHE A 149 9.46 -4.04 8.09
CA PHE A 149 8.94 -4.09 6.72
C PHE A 149 8.79 -2.68 6.12
N ASN A 150 8.20 -1.73 6.86
CA ASN A 150 8.07 -0.34 6.44
C ASN A 150 9.44 0.30 6.13
N GLU A 151 10.45 0.05 6.96
CA GLU A 151 11.83 0.51 6.70
C GLU A 151 12.42 -0.11 5.42
N MET A 152 12.19 -1.42 5.20
CA MET A 152 12.69 -2.15 4.03
C MET A 152 12.04 -1.70 2.71
N ILE A 153 10.73 -1.40 2.71
CA ILE A 153 9.99 -0.94 1.52
C ILE A 153 10.04 0.58 1.34
N GLY A 154 10.71 1.31 2.23
CA GLY A 154 10.82 2.76 2.12
C GLY A 154 9.57 3.54 2.55
N ASN A 155 8.68 2.94 3.34
CA ASN A 155 7.57 3.65 3.98
C ASN A 155 8.07 4.37 5.24
N VAL A 156 8.90 5.40 5.02
CA VAL A 156 9.53 6.18 6.09
C VAL A 156 9.39 7.69 5.82
N PRO A 157 9.25 8.54 6.85
CA PRO A 157 9.09 9.98 6.69
C PRO A 157 10.19 10.63 5.85
N GLU A 158 11.40 10.09 5.86
CA GLU A 158 12.50 10.54 5.00
C GLU A 158 12.13 10.59 3.50
N LEU A 159 11.29 9.66 3.04
CA LEU A 159 10.92 9.50 1.62
C LEU A 159 9.52 10.07 1.31
N ASN A 160 8.53 9.80 2.16
CA ASN A 160 7.13 10.18 1.92
C ASN A 160 6.68 11.45 2.65
N ASP A 161 7.41 11.91 3.67
CA ASP A 161 7.12 13.17 4.36
C ASP A 161 8.39 13.95 4.75
N PRO A 162 9.20 14.39 3.77
CA PRO A 162 10.52 14.98 4.05
C PRO A 162 10.47 16.28 4.86
N ALA A 163 9.32 16.96 4.89
CA ALA A 163 9.09 18.19 5.65
C ALA A 163 8.99 17.95 7.16
N ASN A 164 8.52 16.77 7.58
CA ASN A 164 8.42 16.36 8.98
C ASN A 164 9.50 15.34 9.38
N TYR A 165 10.39 14.96 8.46
CA TYR A 165 11.54 14.14 8.78
C TYR A 165 12.64 14.95 9.47
N SER A 166 13.26 14.35 10.51
CA SER A 166 14.22 15.04 11.37
C SER A 166 13.57 16.26 12.06
N ASN A 167 14.35 17.20 12.59
CA ASN A 167 13.83 18.37 13.29
C ASN A 167 13.41 19.50 12.33
N ARG A 168 12.75 19.16 11.22
CA ARG A 168 12.38 20.09 10.16
C ARG A 168 11.06 20.83 10.40
N ASN A 169 10.23 20.41 11.36
CA ASN A 169 9.03 21.13 11.81
C ASN A 169 8.10 21.63 10.69
N GLY A 170 7.90 20.82 9.65
CA GLY A 170 7.05 21.17 8.50
C GLY A 170 7.74 21.97 7.40
N TYR A 171 9.03 22.31 7.55
CA TYR A 171 9.80 22.97 6.50
C TYR A 171 10.44 21.95 5.56
N TYR A 172 9.96 21.92 4.31
CA TYR A 172 10.51 21.05 3.29
C TYR A 172 11.97 21.44 2.93
N PRO A 173 12.91 20.48 2.79
CA PRO A 173 14.31 20.73 2.43
C PRO A 173 14.47 21.06 0.93
N ASN A 174 14.07 22.25 0.51
CA ASN A 174 14.19 22.68 -0.88
C ASN A 174 15.66 22.82 -1.31
N ALA A 175 15.99 22.31 -2.49
CA ALA A 175 17.31 22.44 -3.10
C ALA A 175 17.42 23.78 -3.84
N ILE A 176 18.48 24.54 -3.56
CA ILE A 176 18.77 25.82 -4.20
C ILE A 176 20.20 25.76 -4.72
N HIS A 177 20.45 26.43 -5.85
CA HIS A 177 21.77 26.50 -6.43
C HIS A 177 22.75 27.27 -5.54
N TYR A 178 23.91 26.67 -5.24
CA TYR A 178 25.02 27.27 -4.52
C TYR A 178 26.26 27.33 -5.43
N PRO A 179 26.57 28.49 -6.03
CA PRO A 179 27.62 28.59 -7.06
C PRO A 179 29.04 28.46 -6.51
N GLU A 180 29.24 28.75 -5.22
CA GLU A 180 30.56 28.74 -4.56
C GLU A 180 30.91 27.39 -3.93
N GLU A 181 29.94 26.46 -3.85
CA GLU A 181 30.11 25.18 -3.17
C GLU A 181 30.45 24.07 -4.16
N VAL A 182 31.60 23.43 -3.99
CA VAL A 182 32.08 22.33 -4.85
C VAL A 182 31.12 21.14 -4.87
N GLY A 183 30.39 20.91 -3.77
CA GLY A 183 29.40 19.85 -3.65
C GLY A 183 28.01 20.20 -4.23
N GLY A 184 27.78 21.46 -4.62
CA GLY A 184 26.50 21.95 -5.08
C GLY A 184 25.41 21.95 -4.00
N ALA A 185 24.15 21.90 -4.44
CA ALA A 185 22.99 21.89 -3.56
C ALA A 185 22.90 20.59 -2.74
N GLU A 186 22.61 20.71 -1.44
CA GLU A 186 22.27 19.55 -0.61
C GLU A 186 20.98 18.89 -1.14
N PRO A 187 20.95 17.55 -1.28
CA PRO A 187 19.75 16.85 -1.72
C PRO A 187 18.59 16.97 -0.74
N SER A 188 17.38 17.07 -1.29
CA SER A 188 16.15 17.01 -0.50
C SER A 188 15.94 15.61 0.09
N ILE A 189 16.21 14.57 -0.71
CA ILE A 189 16.10 13.16 -0.34
C ILE A 189 17.35 12.44 -0.88
N ARG A 190 18.02 11.66 -0.04
CA ARG A 190 19.23 10.91 -0.43
C ARG A 190 18.86 9.56 -1.05
N SER A 191 19.70 9.07 -1.97
CA SER A 191 19.57 7.74 -2.55
C SER A 191 19.50 6.65 -1.47
N LYS A 192 18.62 5.67 -1.68
CA LYS A 192 18.39 4.57 -0.75
C LYS A 192 18.08 3.28 -1.51
N THR A 193 18.60 2.16 -1.04
CA THR A 193 18.25 0.84 -1.57
C THR A 193 17.10 0.26 -0.76
N LEU A 194 16.02 -0.09 -1.44
CA LEU A 194 14.87 -0.80 -0.90
C LEU A 194 15.13 -2.31 -0.99
N TYR A 195 14.62 -3.06 -0.01
CA TYR A 195 14.71 -4.53 0.05
C TYR A 195 13.31 -5.12 0.22
N ILE A 196 12.58 -5.24 -0.88
CA ILE A 196 11.16 -5.62 -0.85
C ILE A 196 11.04 -7.14 -0.72
N PRO A 197 10.49 -7.68 0.37
CA PRO A 197 10.32 -9.13 0.51
C PRO A 197 9.12 -9.59 -0.33
N LEU A 198 9.29 -10.65 -1.12
CA LEU A 198 8.21 -11.15 -1.99
C LEU A 198 7.17 -12.01 -1.25
N ASN A 199 7.46 -12.48 -0.03
CA ASN A 199 6.55 -13.16 0.90
C ASN A 199 5.62 -14.23 0.29
N ILE A 200 6.14 -15.13 -0.54
CA ILE A 200 5.41 -16.35 -0.93
C ILE A 200 5.50 -17.44 0.15
N TRP A 201 4.71 -18.51 -0.01
CA TRP A 201 4.65 -19.63 0.94
C TRP A 201 6.04 -20.15 1.35
N SER A 202 6.99 -20.21 0.42
CA SER A 202 8.34 -20.72 0.67
C SER A 202 9.25 -19.78 1.47
N THR A 203 8.97 -18.48 1.42
CA THR A 203 9.75 -17.45 2.12
C THR A 203 9.24 -17.20 3.54
N LEU A 204 7.99 -17.57 3.82
CA LEU A 204 7.37 -17.39 5.13
C LEU A 204 7.82 -18.47 6.12
N SER A 205 8.28 -19.63 5.64
CA SER A 205 8.79 -20.67 6.51
C SER A 205 9.79 -21.60 5.84
N SER A 206 10.85 -21.94 6.58
CA SER A 206 11.87 -22.89 6.15
C SER A 206 11.34 -24.29 5.84
N LYS A 207 10.18 -24.66 6.39
CA LYS A 207 9.55 -25.97 6.17
C LYS A 207 8.95 -26.13 4.77
N MET A 208 8.78 -25.03 4.03
CA MET A 208 8.15 -25.01 2.71
C MET A 208 9.07 -24.42 1.63
N ALA A 209 10.38 -24.47 1.87
CA ALA A 209 11.39 -24.03 0.90
C ALA A 209 11.21 -24.76 -0.43
N ILE A 210 11.44 -24.06 -1.55
CA ILE A 210 11.30 -24.65 -2.89
C ILE A 210 12.47 -25.61 -3.12
N PRO A 211 12.22 -26.91 -3.38
CA PRO A 211 13.29 -27.86 -3.62
C PRO A 211 13.78 -27.76 -5.07
N LEU A 212 14.81 -26.93 -5.29
CA LEU A 212 15.44 -26.76 -6.61
C LEU A 212 16.05 -28.06 -7.13
N VAL A 213 16.51 -28.94 -6.23
CA VAL A 213 17.01 -30.29 -6.58
C VAL A 213 15.94 -31.15 -7.26
N SER A 214 14.66 -30.96 -6.93
CA SER A 214 13.54 -31.71 -7.51
C SER A 214 13.10 -31.14 -8.88
N LEU A 215 13.68 -30.03 -9.34
CA LEU A 215 13.36 -29.36 -10.59
C LEU A 215 14.43 -29.61 -11.67
N GLN A 216 14.78 -30.86 -11.98
CA GLN A 216 15.93 -31.14 -12.86
C GLN A 216 15.77 -30.58 -14.28
N TYR A 217 14.56 -30.64 -14.86
CA TYR A 217 14.30 -30.27 -16.25
C TYR A 217 13.76 -28.84 -16.42
N ASN A 218 13.34 -28.21 -15.33
CA ASN A 218 12.72 -26.89 -15.36
C ASN A 218 13.45 -25.88 -14.46
N TYR A 219 13.34 -24.61 -14.80
CA TYR A 219 13.86 -23.53 -13.98
C TYR A 219 12.70 -22.75 -13.38
N LEU A 220 12.89 -22.35 -12.12
CA LEU A 220 12.05 -21.33 -11.52
C LEU A 220 12.40 -19.98 -12.13
N HIS A 221 11.40 -19.30 -12.66
CA HIS A 221 11.48 -17.91 -13.09
C HIS A 221 10.64 -17.05 -12.15
N ILE A 222 11.20 -15.95 -11.70
CA ILE A 222 10.48 -14.92 -10.96
C ILE A 222 10.36 -13.72 -11.88
N GLU A 223 9.14 -13.44 -12.32
CA GLU A 223 8.84 -12.27 -13.13
C GLU A 223 8.23 -11.18 -12.26
N ILE A 224 8.76 -9.97 -12.37
CA ILE A 224 8.33 -8.80 -11.61
C ILE A 224 8.00 -7.69 -12.59
N GLU A 225 6.78 -7.20 -12.52
CA GLU A 225 6.33 -6.03 -13.26
C GLU A 225 6.26 -4.85 -12.28
N CYS A 226 7.00 -3.79 -12.60
CA CYS A 226 7.07 -2.57 -11.81
C CYS A 226 6.26 -1.45 -12.48
N ARG A 227 5.58 -0.64 -11.68
CA ARG A 227 4.86 0.55 -12.13
C ARG A 227 5.81 1.60 -12.72
N PRO A 228 5.29 2.48 -13.60
CA PRO A 228 6.05 3.61 -14.13
C PRO A 228 6.39 4.61 -13.04
N ILE A 229 7.52 5.30 -13.20
CA ILE A 229 8.02 6.25 -12.20
C ILE A 229 7.00 7.36 -11.91
N GLN A 230 6.26 7.85 -12.91
CA GLN A 230 5.23 8.89 -12.72
C GLN A 230 4.10 8.50 -11.76
N GLU A 231 3.91 7.21 -11.46
CA GLU A 231 2.92 6.72 -10.49
C GLU A 231 3.49 6.64 -9.05
N LEU A 232 4.78 6.91 -8.87
CA LEU A 232 5.51 6.63 -7.62
C LEU A 232 5.88 7.88 -6.82
N PHE A 233 5.59 9.08 -7.33
CA PHE A 233 5.88 10.32 -6.62
C PHE A 233 4.77 11.35 -6.83
N VAL A 234 4.73 12.32 -5.94
CA VAL A 234 3.85 13.48 -6.01
C VAL A 234 4.67 14.75 -5.78
N ILE A 235 4.17 15.85 -6.31
CA ILE A 235 4.76 17.18 -6.14
C ILE A 235 3.69 18.18 -5.77
N ARG A 236 4.09 19.27 -5.12
CA ARG A 236 3.22 20.42 -4.92
C ARG A 236 2.89 21.04 -6.28
N ASP A 237 1.61 21.38 -6.49
CA ASP A 237 1.18 22.08 -7.70
C ASP A 237 1.79 23.49 -7.74
N VAL A 238 2.76 23.68 -8.64
CA VAL A 238 3.43 24.98 -8.85
C VAL A 238 2.68 25.91 -9.81
N LEU A 239 1.71 25.40 -10.59
CA LEU A 239 0.92 26.21 -11.52
C LEU A 239 -0.28 26.85 -10.82
N ASN A 240 -0.88 26.15 -9.84
CA ASN A 240 -1.99 26.67 -9.04
C ASN A 240 -1.70 26.60 -7.53
N PRO A 241 -0.71 27.36 -7.02
CA PRO A 241 -0.28 27.28 -5.62
C PRO A 241 -1.34 27.75 -4.61
N ASP A 242 -2.28 28.59 -5.04
CA ASP A 242 -3.25 29.29 -4.16
C ASP A 242 -4.70 28.76 -4.26
N GLN A 243 -5.02 27.96 -5.27
CA GLN A 243 -6.37 27.40 -5.36
C GLN A 243 -6.54 26.31 -4.29
N LYS A 244 -7.74 26.16 -3.69
CA LYS A 244 -8.20 24.92 -3.01
C LYS A 244 -8.84 24.03 -4.07
N HIS A 245 -8.56 22.72 -4.13
CA HIS A 245 -9.13 21.86 -5.17
C HIS A 245 -10.37 21.30 -4.53
N ILE A 246 -11.49 21.94 -4.82
CA ILE A 246 -12.75 21.22 -4.91
C ILE A 246 -12.63 20.49 -6.26
N PRO A 247 -12.84 19.16 -6.35
CA PRO A 247 -12.83 18.44 -7.64
C PRO A 247 -13.56 19.25 -8.73
N VAL A 248 -13.04 19.19 -9.96
CA VAL A 248 -13.38 20.13 -11.04
C VAL A 248 -14.88 20.10 -11.35
N SER A 249 -15.66 20.97 -10.72
CA SER A 249 -17.05 21.25 -11.12
C SER A 249 -17.62 22.58 -10.57
N ASN A 250 -16.79 23.47 -10.01
CA ASN A 250 -17.27 24.76 -9.48
C ASN A 250 -16.43 25.94 -10.00
N LEU A 251 -16.81 26.44 -11.17
CA LEU A 251 -16.39 27.76 -11.65
C LEU A 251 -17.65 28.63 -11.79
N PHE A 252 -18.14 29.13 -10.66
CA PHE A 252 -19.03 30.28 -10.65
C PHE A 252 -18.41 31.36 -9.78
N LEU A 253 -18.17 32.50 -10.42
CA LEU A 253 -17.79 33.75 -9.79
C LEU A 253 -18.96 34.20 -8.90
N ASP A 254 -18.74 34.23 -7.60
CA ASP A 254 -19.54 34.98 -6.68
C ASP A 254 -19.22 36.48 -6.85
N GLU A 255 -20.08 37.17 -7.61
CA GLU A 255 -20.17 38.62 -7.62
C GLU A 255 -20.61 39.12 -6.23
N SER A 256 -19.64 39.29 -5.33
CA SER A 256 -19.79 40.22 -4.21
C SER A 256 -18.50 41.02 -4.05
N GLY A 257 -18.40 42.06 -4.87
CA GLY A 257 -17.34 43.06 -4.74
C GLY A 257 -17.41 43.75 -3.38
N ILE A 258 -16.60 43.28 -2.42
CA ILE A 258 -16.20 44.07 -1.25
C ILE A 258 -14.71 43.84 -1.02
N ASN A 259 -13.90 44.72 -1.63
CA ASN A 259 -12.55 44.99 -1.15
C ASN A 259 -12.66 45.72 0.20
N LYS A 260 -12.41 45.05 1.32
CA LYS A 260 -12.03 45.73 2.56
C LYS A 260 -10.51 45.83 2.61
N SER A 261 -10.00 46.89 2.00
CA SER A 261 -8.71 47.46 2.36
C SER A 261 -8.77 47.89 3.83
N LEU A 262 -7.95 47.27 4.69
CA LEU A 262 -7.68 47.80 6.02
C LEU A 262 -6.37 48.59 5.94
N SER A 263 -6.50 49.86 5.60
CA SER A 263 -5.53 50.88 6.01
C SER A 263 -5.66 51.08 7.52
N ARG A 264 -4.56 50.96 8.26
CA ARG A 264 -4.48 51.46 9.63
C ARG A 264 -3.17 52.21 9.82
N THR A 265 -3.31 53.50 10.04
CA THR A 265 -2.26 54.42 10.53
C THR A 265 -1.77 53.98 11.91
N PRO A 266 -0.51 54.26 12.29
CA PRO A 266 0.00 53.90 13.61
C PRO A 266 -0.51 54.92 14.64
N SER A 267 -1.13 54.43 15.71
CA SER A 267 -1.32 55.20 16.94
C SER A 267 -0.56 54.52 18.06
N THR A 268 0.21 55.34 18.76
CA THR A 268 1.06 55.09 19.92
C THR A 268 0.28 54.59 21.15
N ASP A 269 1.04 53.89 22.00
CA ASP A 269 0.90 53.65 23.43
C ASP A 269 0.31 52.32 23.95
N ASP A 270 1.21 51.70 24.73
CA ASP A 270 1.07 50.97 25.98
C ASP A 270 0.63 49.50 26.03
N HIS A 271 1.65 48.70 26.37
CA HIS A 271 1.68 47.54 27.27
C HIS A 271 0.60 46.46 27.13
N VAL A 272 1.06 45.22 26.86
CA VAL A 272 0.81 43.99 27.64
C VAL A 272 0.91 42.72 26.75
N HIS A 273 1.66 41.73 27.27
CA HIS A 273 1.78 40.31 26.88
C HIS A 273 2.28 39.92 25.47
N THR A 274 3.58 39.62 25.39
CA THR A 274 4.17 38.72 24.40
C THR A 274 3.59 37.31 24.53
N ILE A 275 2.63 36.97 23.67
CA ILE A 275 2.26 35.59 23.34
C ILE A 275 2.91 35.26 21.99
N PRO A 276 3.76 34.23 21.87
CA PRO A 276 4.35 33.86 20.59
C PRO A 276 3.29 33.14 19.75
N HIS A 277 2.44 33.89 19.04
CA HIS A 277 1.59 33.32 18.00
C HIS A 277 2.35 33.24 16.68
N LEU A 278 3.22 32.24 16.57
CA LEU A 278 3.58 31.63 15.29
C LEU A 278 3.00 30.22 15.25
N PHE A 279 1.73 30.13 14.87
CA PHE A 279 1.17 28.89 14.35
C PHE A 279 0.53 29.24 13.01
N THR A 280 1.26 28.95 11.96
CA THR A 280 0.80 29.00 10.58
C THR A 280 -0.43 28.12 10.45
N LEU A 281 -1.58 28.74 10.18
CA LEU A 281 -2.72 28.08 9.54
C LEU A 281 -2.16 27.28 8.37
N GLN A 282 -2.37 25.96 8.38
CA GLN A 282 -1.90 25.04 7.35
C GLN A 282 -2.38 25.57 6.00
N ASN A 283 -1.46 26.11 5.21
CA ASN A 283 -1.64 26.20 3.77
C ASN A 283 -1.92 24.77 3.33
N ASN A 284 -3.15 24.51 2.90
CA ASN A 284 -3.57 23.24 2.31
C ASN A 284 -2.91 23.15 0.93
N THR A 285 -1.61 22.84 0.92
CA THR A 285 -0.77 22.78 -0.27
C THR A 285 -1.03 21.47 -1.00
N LYS A 286 -1.56 21.57 -2.21
CA LYS A 286 -1.99 20.43 -3.00
C LYS A 286 -0.81 19.65 -3.54
N TYR A 287 -0.73 18.37 -3.20
CA TYR A 287 0.11 17.41 -3.89
C TYR A 287 -0.67 16.77 -5.04
N ILE A 288 -0.06 16.75 -6.23
CA ILE A 288 -0.64 16.21 -7.45
C ILE A 288 0.28 15.14 -8.04
N LYS A 289 -0.30 14.26 -8.85
CA LYS A 289 0.46 13.46 -9.80
C LYS A 289 1.01 14.38 -10.90
N PRO A 290 2.32 14.40 -11.14
CA PRO A 290 2.92 15.26 -12.15
C PRO A 290 2.69 14.72 -13.56
N ASP A 291 1.99 15.48 -14.40
CA ASP A 291 1.87 15.21 -15.83
C ASP A 291 3.21 15.48 -16.54
N GLN A 292 3.82 14.44 -17.09
CA GLN A 292 5.12 14.52 -17.76
C GLN A 292 5.06 15.26 -19.12
N ASN A 293 3.88 15.61 -19.61
CA ASN A 293 3.71 16.50 -20.76
C ASN A 293 3.85 17.99 -20.41
N VAL A 294 3.79 18.33 -19.12
CA VAL A 294 3.92 19.71 -18.63
C VAL A 294 5.39 19.98 -18.28
N GLU A 295 5.97 21.02 -18.87
CA GLU A 295 7.41 21.31 -18.79
C GLU A 295 7.89 21.49 -17.34
N GLN A 296 7.08 22.14 -16.50
CA GLN A 296 7.35 22.38 -15.08
C GLN A 296 7.42 21.08 -14.27
N TYR A 297 6.71 20.03 -14.68
CA TYR A 297 6.53 18.80 -13.90
C TYR A 297 7.43 17.64 -14.36
N LYS A 298 8.29 17.87 -15.36
CA LYS A 298 9.19 16.84 -15.89
C LYS A 298 10.14 16.30 -14.82
N PHE A 299 10.25 14.97 -14.76
CA PHE A 299 10.97 14.27 -13.69
C PHE A 299 12.48 14.58 -13.62
N PHE A 300 13.14 14.84 -14.75
CA PHE A 300 14.58 15.14 -14.76
C PHE A 300 14.98 16.32 -13.86
N ARG A 301 14.05 17.25 -13.60
CA ARG A 301 14.26 18.42 -12.72
C ARG A 301 14.62 18.03 -11.30
N PHE A 302 14.30 16.80 -10.92
CA PHE A 302 14.51 16.24 -9.59
C PHE A 302 15.74 15.34 -9.49
N LEU A 303 16.31 14.89 -10.62
CA LEU A 303 17.43 13.94 -10.67
C LEU A 303 18.82 14.59 -10.65
N HIS A 304 18.87 15.92 -10.77
CA HIS A 304 20.11 16.68 -10.83
C HIS A 304 20.01 17.92 -9.93
N PRO A 305 21.15 18.41 -9.39
CA PRO A 305 21.18 19.68 -8.67
C PRO A 305 20.60 20.81 -9.54
N PRO A 306 19.79 21.71 -8.96
CA PRO A 306 19.12 22.72 -9.75
C PRO A 306 20.08 23.79 -10.28
N PRO A 307 19.81 24.34 -11.48
CA PRO A 307 20.51 25.50 -12.00
C PRO A 307 20.17 26.78 -11.22
N VAL A 308 20.89 27.87 -11.52
CA VAL A 308 20.72 29.18 -10.88
C VAL A 308 19.27 29.67 -10.96
N ASN A 309 18.64 29.49 -12.12
CA ASN A 309 17.25 29.88 -12.35
C ASN A 309 16.44 28.68 -12.84
N VAL A 310 15.38 28.35 -12.11
CA VAL A 310 14.40 27.34 -12.49
C VAL A 310 13.11 28.08 -12.83
N ALA A 311 12.94 28.42 -14.11
CA ALA A 311 11.75 29.11 -14.62
C ALA A 311 10.64 28.13 -15.01
N GLY A 312 10.92 26.83 -14.99
CA GLY A 312 9.97 25.80 -15.38
C GLY A 312 9.81 25.69 -16.89
N THR A 313 10.86 26.04 -17.65
CA THR A 313 10.88 26.04 -19.11
C THR A 313 11.90 25.03 -19.64
N SER A 314 11.87 24.75 -20.95
CA SER A 314 12.86 23.90 -21.63
C SER A 314 14.27 24.50 -21.60
N ASP A 315 14.38 25.80 -21.35
CA ASP A 315 15.62 26.57 -21.38
C ASP A 315 16.30 26.63 -20.01
N ASP A 316 15.72 25.98 -18.99
CA ASP A 316 16.36 25.83 -17.68
C ASP A 316 17.63 24.98 -17.84
N ASP A 317 18.78 25.53 -17.47
CA ASP A 317 20.13 25.01 -17.75
C ASP A 317 20.51 23.80 -16.86
N TYR A 318 19.72 22.73 -16.93
CA TYR A 318 20.00 21.48 -16.23
C TYR A 318 21.16 20.72 -16.89
N PRO A 319 22.07 20.09 -16.11
CA PRO A 319 23.20 19.33 -16.66
C PRO A 319 22.80 18.18 -17.59
N SER A 320 21.59 17.64 -17.40
CA SER A 320 21.02 16.57 -18.20
C SER A 320 19.50 16.60 -18.05
N THR A 321 18.80 16.28 -19.14
CA THR A 321 17.34 16.16 -19.19
C THR A 321 16.86 14.70 -19.18
N ARG A 322 17.78 13.76 -18.95
CA ARG A 322 17.47 12.34 -18.80
C ARG A 322 16.65 12.10 -17.53
N SER A 323 15.61 11.29 -17.67
CA SER A 323 14.72 10.90 -16.57
C SER A 323 14.97 9.47 -16.07
N ASP A 324 16.08 8.87 -16.50
CA ASP A 324 16.49 7.53 -16.09
C ASP A 324 17.70 7.55 -15.16
N TRP A 325 17.78 6.55 -14.28
CA TRP A 325 18.93 6.31 -13.42
C TRP A 325 19.23 4.82 -13.33
N TYR A 326 20.45 4.48 -12.87
CA TYR A 326 20.81 3.09 -12.62
C TYR A 326 20.17 2.60 -11.31
N ALA A 327 19.05 1.88 -11.42
CA ALA A 327 18.28 1.41 -10.27
C ALA A 327 18.85 0.11 -9.64
N ASN A 328 19.95 -0.44 -10.18
CA ASN A 328 20.64 -1.63 -9.67
C ASN A 328 19.70 -2.80 -9.31
N ILE A 329 18.74 -3.10 -10.18
CA ILE A 329 17.68 -4.07 -9.90
C ILE A 329 18.25 -5.49 -9.86
N HIS A 330 18.09 -6.17 -8.73
CA HIS A 330 18.53 -7.56 -8.53
C HIS A 330 17.69 -8.26 -7.46
N LEU A 331 17.74 -9.59 -7.43
CA LEU A 331 17.20 -10.37 -6.31
C LEU A 331 18.31 -10.72 -5.32
N ILE A 332 17.95 -10.78 -4.06
CA ILE A 332 18.77 -11.38 -3.00
C ILE A 332 18.00 -12.57 -2.47
N SER A 333 18.55 -13.77 -2.61
CA SER A 333 17.88 -14.99 -2.13
C SER A 333 18.75 -15.81 -1.20
N THR A 334 18.13 -16.39 -0.17
CA THR A 334 18.75 -17.36 0.72
C THR A 334 18.62 -18.77 0.11
N TYR A 335 19.74 -19.46 -0.02
CA TYR A 335 19.83 -20.83 -0.51
C TYR A 335 20.18 -21.79 0.63
N GLY A 336 19.54 -22.95 0.63
CA GLY A 336 19.82 -24.05 1.57
C GLY A 336 20.63 -25.16 0.91
N PHE A 337 21.77 -25.51 1.51
CA PHE A 337 22.62 -26.64 1.13
C PHE A 337 22.30 -27.81 2.05
N LEU A 338 21.95 -28.95 1.48
CA LEU A 338 21.61 -30.15 2.23
C LEU A 338 22.76 -31.16 2.16
N SER A 339 22.79 -32.07 3.13
CA SER A 339 23.71 -33.21 3.09
C SER A 339 23.37 -34.15 1.92
N GLU A 340 24.37 -34.80 1.32
CA GLU A 340 24.15 -35.67 0.15
C GLU A 340 23.02 -36.72 0.32
N PRO A 341 22.87 -37.41 1.48
CA PRO A 341 21.77 -38.36 1.65
C PRO A 341 20.40 -37.69 1.56
N GLU A 342 20.28 -36.47 2.07
CA GLU A 342 19.05 -35.69 2.05
C GLU A 342 18.75 -35.16 0.64
N VAL A 343 19.75 -34.65 -0.07
CA VAL A 343 19.65 -34.27 -1.50
C VAL A 343 19.11 -35.43 -2.33
N ARG A 344 19.68 -36.64 -2.16
CA ARG A 344 19.21 -37.85 -2.86
C ARG A 344 17.77 -38.19 -2.51
N SER A 345 17.37 -38.03 -1.24
CA SER A 345 15.99 -38.27 -0.80
C SER A 345 15.01 -37.27 -1.42
N PHE A 346 15.34 -35.98 -1.43
CA PHE A 346 14.51 -34.93 -2.03
C PHE A 346 14.39 -35.06 -3.56
N ALA A 347 15.45 -35.52 -4.22
CA ALA A 347 15.45 -35.77 -5.66
C ALA A 347 14.65 -37.02 -6.05
N ALA A 348 14.70 -38.08 -5.23
CA ALA A 348 14.07 -39.36 -5.53
C ALA A 348 12.58 -39.40 -5.15
N ASN A 349 12.20 -38.75 -4.05
CA ASN A 349 10.84 -38.80 -3.54
C ASN A 349 10.02 -37.58 -3.97
N PRO A 350 8.74 -37.77 -4.39
CA PRO A 350 7.83 -36.66 -4.66
C PRO A 350 7.65 -35.78 -3.42
N GLN A 351 7.76 -34.45 -3.59
CA GLN A 351 7.51 -33.48 -2.53
C GLN A 351 6.15 -32.83 -2.74
N LYS A 352 5.30 -32.80 -1.72
CA LYS A 352 3.97 -32.17 -1.79
C LYS A 352 3.84 -31.11 -0.70
N TYR A 353 3.56 -29.89 -1.12
CA TYR A 353 3.36 -28.76 -0.22
C TYR A 353 1.91 -28.29 -0.31
N LEU A 354 1.27 -28.15 0.85
CA LEU A 354 0.01 -27.43 0.96
C LEU A 354 0.33 -25.93 0.99
N ILE A 355 -0.03 -25.23 -0.08
CA ILE A 355 0.24 -23.80 -0.25
C ILE A 355 -1.05 -23.00 -0.18
N LYS A 356 -0.93 -21.72 0.16
CA LYS A 356 -2.00 -20.74 -0.06
C LYS A 356 -1.73 -20.02 -1.37
N GLU A 357 -2.62 -20.20 -2.33
CA GLU A 357 -2.68 -19.39 -3.53
C GLU A 357 -3.48 -18.12 -3.30
N VAL A 358 -3.10 -17.08 -4.03
CA VAL A 358 -3.77 -15.79 -4.03
C VAL A 358 -4.58 -15.66 -5.31
N HIS A 359 -5.82 -15.19 -5.16
CA HIS A 359 -6.68 -14.79 -6.26
C HIS A 359 -7.18 -13.36 -5.99
N GLU A 360 -7.12 -12.50 -7.00
CA GLU A 360 -7.51 -11.09 -6.87
C GLU A 360 -8.58 -10.76 -7.93
N GLU A 361 -9.63 -10.07 -7.51
CA GLU A 361 -10.72 -9.61 -8.35
C GLU A 361 -10.97 -8.11 -8.10
N ILE A 362 -11.25 -7.36 -9.17
CA ILE A 362 -11.52 -5.93 -9.11
C ILE A 362 -12.91 -5.67 -9.69
N ILE A 363 -13.74 -4.97 -8.93
CA ILE A 363 -15.11 -4.61 -9.28
C ILE A 363 -15.22 -3.09 -9.30
N TYR A 364 -15.46 -2.52 -10.48
CA TYR A 364 -15.57 -1.08 -10.71
C TYR A 364 -17.00 -0.56 -10.50
N ASP A 365 -17.16 0.76 -10.56
CA ASP A 365 -18.44 1.47 -10.57
C ASP A 365 -19.34 1.09 -9.37
N VAL A 366 -18.76 1.13 -8.17
CA VAL A 366 -19.48 0.85 -6.92
C VAL A 366 -19.99 2.16 -6.33
N VAL A 367 -21.33 2.27 -6.25
CA VAL A 367 -22.01 3.39 -5.58
C VAL A 367 -23.27 2.89 -4.88
N GLY A 368 -23.50 3.38 -3.66
CA GLY A 368 -24.73 3.12 -2.90
C GLY A 368 -24.83 1.68 -2.37
N ASN A 369 -26.04 1.12 -2.37
CA ASN A 369 -26.28 -0.27 -1.99
C ASN A 369 -26.21 -1.16 -3.23
N LYS A 370 -25.36 -2.20 -3.20
CA LYS A 370 -25.16 -3.09 -4.33
C LYS A 370 -24.93 -4.50 -3.84
N ASN A 371 -25.53 -5.44 -4.56
CA ASN A 371 -25.18 -6.85 -4.48
C ASN A 371 -24.31 -7.20 -5.68
N THR A 372 -23.09 -7.71 -5.46
CA THR A 372 -22.17 -8.07 -6.54
C THR A 372 -21.67 -9.48 -6.40
N ARG A 373 -21.73 -10.22 -7.52
CA ARG A 373 -21.16 -11.55 -7.63
C ARG A 373 -19.63 -11.48 -7.55
N VAL A 374 -19.05 -12.37 -6.75
CA VAL A 374 -17.61 -12.56 -6.60
C VAL A 374 -17.23 -13.91 -7.19
N ASN A 375 -16.20 -13.92 -8.03
CA ASN A 375 -15.70 -15.12 -8.69
C ASN A 375 -14.73 -15.87 -7.78
N SER A 376 -15.29 -16.62 -6.83
CA SER A 376 -14.52 -17.42 -5.88
C SER A 376 -14.63 -18.92 -6.18
N ASN A 377 -13.53 -19.66 -6.01
CA ASN A 377 -13.46 -21.09 -6.27
C ASN A 377 -12.38 -21.78 -5.43
N GLY A 378 -12.65 -23.03 -5.03
CA GLY A 378 -11.69 -23.88 -4.32
C GLY A 378 -11.88 -23.85 -2.80
N MET A 379 -10.84 -24.26 -2.08
CA MET A 379 -10.82 -24.30 -0.62
C MET A 379 -10.35 -22.96 -0.05
N VAL A 380 -11.27 -22.04 0.17
CA VAL A 380 -10.98 -20.65 0.56
C VAL A 380 -10.82 -20.51 2.07
N THR A 381 -9.73 -19.87 2.50
CA THR A 381 -9.40 -19.66 3.91
C THR A 381 -9.86 -18.31 4.42
N SER A 382 -9.69 -17.27 3.61
CA SER A 382 -10.02 -15.90 4.01
C SER A 382 -10.22 -15.00 2.80
N TRP A 383 -11.06 -13.99 2.99
CA TRP A 383 -11.15 -12.83 2.11
C TRP A 383 -10.59 -11.60 2.81
N MET A 384 -10.00 -10.74 2.00
CA MET A 384 -9.56 -9.42 2.38
C MET A 384 -9.96 -8.47 1.27
N TRP A 385 -10.54 -7.34 1.61
CA TRP A 385 -10.99 -6.39 0.60
C TRP A 385 -10.91 -4.97 1.10
N PHE A 386 -10.89 -4.04 0.17
CA PHE A 386 -10.98 -2.62 0.45
C PHE A 386 -11.74 -1.94 -0.68
N PHE A 387 -12.35 -0.81 -0.33
CA PHE A 387 -12.87 0.12 -1.33
C PHE A 387 -11.86 1.23 -1.52
N GLN A 388 -11.75 1.71 -2.75
CA GLN A 388 -10.86 2.80 -3.12
C GLN A 388 -11.60 3.73 -4.07
N ARG A 389 -11.39 5.04 -3.94
CA ARG A 389 -11.95 6.02 -4.88
C ARG A 389 -11.38 5.77 -6.28
N SER A 390 -12.19 5.92 -7.33
CA SER A 390 -11.71 5.78 -8.72
C SER A 390 -10.72 6.85 -9.15
N ASP A 391 -10.69 8.00 -8.47
CA ASP A 391 -9.76 9.11 -8.74
C ASP A 391 -8.37 8.96 -8.08
N VAL A 392 -8.07 7.80 -7.51
CA VAL A 392 -6.83 7.55 -6.76
C VAL A 392 -5.57 7.65 -7.64
N ASP A 393 -5.68 7.23 -8.90
CA ASP A 393 -4.60 7.18 -9.88
C ASP A 393 -4.22 8.57 -10.41
N LEU A 394 -5.13 9.54 -10.31
CA LEU A 394 -4.89 10.95 -10.62
C LEU A 394 -4.05 11.64 -9.54
N ARG A 395 -3.93 11.02 -8.36
CA ARG A 395 -3.30 11.61 -7.17
C ARG A 395 -2.16 10.76 -6.62
N ASN A 396 -1.90 9.58 -7.20
CA ASN A 396 -0.92 8.60 -6.76
C ASN A 396 -1.09 8.13 -5.29
N GLU A 397 -2.34 8.09 -4.81
CA GLU A 397 -2.69 7.72 -3.43
C GLU A 397 -3.01 6.22 -3.29
N TRP A 398 -2.20 5.35 -3.88
CA TRP A 398 -2.49 3.91 -4.07
C TRP A 398 -2.81 3.13 -2.78
N SER A 399 -2.27 3.57 -1.64
CA SER A 399 -2.49 2.94 -0.34
C SER A 399 -3.64 3.57 0.46
N ASN A 400 -4.39 4.50 -0.13
CA ASN A 400 -5.51 5.14 0.54
C ASN A 400 -6.80 4.33 0.32
N TYR A 401 -7.31 3.74 1.40
CA TYR A 401 -8.56 2.95 1.44
C TYR A 401 -9.71 3.72 2.09
N THR A 402 -9.58 5.04 2.19
CA THR A 402 -10.55 5.91 2.82
C THR A 402 -11.26 6.78 1.79
N ASN A 403 -12.41 7.31 2.18
CA ASN A 403 -13.19 8.23 1.38
C ASN A 403 -12.54 9.63 1.30
N TRP A 404 -11.62 9.95 2.20
CA TRP A 404 -10.84 11.17 2.11
C TRP A 404 -9.88 11.07 0.93
N PRO A 405 -9.75 12.11 0.09
CA PRO A 405 -8.76 12.11 -0.98
C PRO A 405 -7.35 11.94 -0.40
N TYR A 406 -7.01 12.67 0.66
CA TYR A 406 -5.69 12.65 1.29
C TYR A 406 -5.80 12.27 2.77
N LYS A 407 -4.67 12.16 3.48
CA LYS A 407 -4.63 11.82 4.91
C LYS A 407 -5.24 12.89 5.84
N GLU A 408 -5.53 14.07 5.32
CA GLU A 408 -6.07 15.20 6.07
C GLU A 408 -7.59 15.32 5.89
N LEU A 409 -8.25 15.90 6.90
CA LEU A 409 -9.69 16.15 6.87
C LEU A 409 -10.02 17.11 5.70
N PRO A 410 -10.88 16.72 4.74
CA PRO A 410 -11.06 17.50 3.50
C PRO A 410 -11.62 18.91 3.74
N PHE A 411 -12.61 19.02 4.63
CA PHE A 411 -13.16 20.29 5.08
C PHE A 411 -12.83 20.45 6.56
N PRO A 412 -11.65 21.03 6.88
CA PRO A 412 -11.20 21.18 8.25
C PRO A 412 -12.02 22.23 8.99
N ASN A 413 -12.02 22.11 10.32
CA ASN A 413 -12.65 23.07 11.20
C ASN A 413 -11.97 24.45 11.05
N THR A 414 -12.76 25.52 11.08
CA THR A 414 -12.28 26.90 10.93
C THR A 414 -12.20 27.57 12.30
N ASP A 415 -11.13 28.32 12.56
CA ASP A 415 -11.03 29.08 13.82
C ASP A 415 -12.18 30.10 13.90
N PHE A 416 -12.91 30.06 15.01
CA PHE A 416 -13.98 31.01 15.27
C PHE A 416 -13.36 32.32 15.74
N SER A 417 -13.13 33.24 14.79
CA SER A 417 -12.55 34.54 15.10
C SER A 417 -13.63 35.55 15.50
N GLY A 418 -13.60 35.93 16.78
CA GLY A 418 -14.37 37.03 17.38
C GLY A 418 -13.54 37.69 18.49
N GLU A 419 -13.77 38.98 18.77
CA GLU A 419 -12.96 39.73 19.74
C GLU A 419 -13.05 39.15 21.17
N ASN A 420 -11.91 39.14 21.89
CA ASN A 420 -11.74 38.75 23.30
C ASN A 420 -12.38 37.41 23.71
N ILE A 421 -11.83 36.32 23.20
CA ILE A 421 -12.11 34.96 23.67
C ILE A 421 -10.90 34.41 24.43
N ASP A 422 -11.08 34.08 25.72
CA ASP A 422 -10.07 33.42 26.58
C ASP A 422 -9.80 31.95 26.18
N TYR A 423 -10.61 31.41 25.28
CA TYR A 423 -10.53 30.03 24.81
C TYR A 423 -10.38 29.97 23.29
N ARG A 424 -9.59 29.00 22.82
CA ARG A 424 -9.53 28.67 21.40
C ARG A 424 -10.81 27.94 21.00
N ILE A 425 -11.69 28.64 20.29
CA ILE A 425 -12.93 28.08 19.74
C ILE A 425 -12.71 27.78 18.26
N VAL A 426 -13.04 26.55 17.85
CA VAL A 426 -12.97 26.12 16.45
C VAL A 426 -14.36 25.66 16.03
N ASP A 427 -14.87 26.19 14.92
CA ASP A 427 -16.14 25.81 14.32
C ASP A 427 -15.91 24.62 13.38
N SER A 428 -16.64 23.53 13.58
CA SER A 428 -16.61 22.37 12.69
C SER A 428 -17.23 22.63 11.32
N GLY A 429 -17.95 23.74 11.16
CA GLY A 429 -18.64 24.08 9.94
C GLY A 429 -19.88 23.22 9.68
N PRO A 430 -20.52 23.39 8.51
CA PRO A 430 -21.69 22.60 8.11
C PRO A 430 -21.31 21.13 7.87
N TYR A 431 -22.26 20.22 8.09
CA TYR A 431 -22.06 18.80 7.79
C TYR A 431 -21.72 18.57 6.31
N LYS A 432 -20.65 17.81 6.07
CA LYS A 432 -20.14 17.42 4.76
C LYS A 432 -19.92 15.92 4.73
N LEU A 433 -20.52 15.24 3.76
CA LEU A 433 -20.39 13.79 3.62
C LEU A 433 -18.95 13.38 3.27
N GLU A 434 -18.23 14.26 2.60
CA GLU A 434 -16.83 14.11 2.23
C GLU A 434 -15.90 14.04 3.45
N ASN A 435 -16.34 14.56 4.60
CA ASN A 435 -15.63 14.40 5.88
C ASN A 435 -15.83 13.02 6.50
N GLN A 436 -16.77 12.21 6.01
CA GLN A 436 -16.87 10.80 6.39
C GLN A 436 -15.67 10.03 5.85
N ARG A 437 -14.88 9.41 6.74
CA ARG A 437 -13.63 8.72 6.39
C ARG A 437 -13.87 7.33 5.80
N ASP A 438 -14.72 6.53 6.42
CA ASP A 438 -14.98 5.16 5.98
C ASP A 438 -15.87 5.16 4.73
N ILE A 439 -15.58 4.27 3.78
CA ILE A 439 -16.38 4.11 2.56
C ILE A 439 -17.55 3.15 2.78
N MET A 440 -17.28 2.01 3.41
CA MET A 440 -18.28 0.96 3.65
C MET A 440 -19.05 1.26 4.93
N MET A 441 -20.38 1.11 4.88
CA MET A 441 -21.25 1.15 6.06
C MET A 441 -21.52 -0.25 6.58
N GLU A 442 -21.93 -1.15 5.69
CA GLU A 442 -22.39 -2.49 6.03
C GLU A 442 -21.89 -3.50 4.98
N TRP A 443 -21.63 -4.73 5.41
CA TRP A 443 -21.30 -5.85 4.53
C TRP A 443 -21.87 -7.16 5.07
N GLY A 444 -22.35 -7.99 4.16
CA GLY A 444 -22.76 -9.38 4.36
C GLY A 444 -22.56 -10.15 3.05
N PHE A 445 -22.88 -11.44 3.06
CA PHE A 445 -22.83 -12.22 1.83
C PHE A 445 -23.77 -13.42 1.81
N THR A 446 -24.12 -13.82 0.60
CA THR A 446 -25.00 -14.94 0.34
C THR A 446 -24.33 -16.01 -0.52
N LEU A 447 -24.75 -17.25 -0.34
CA LEU A 447 -24.33 -18.41 -1.11
C LEU A 447 -25.58 -19.07 -1.70
N ASP A 448 -25.68 -19.11 -3.03
CA ASP A 448 -26.84 -19.58 -3.78
C ASP A 448 -28.17 -18.98 -3.29
N GLY A 449 -28.17 -17.67 -3.00
CA GLY A 449 -29.34 -16.92 -2.52
C GLY A 449 -29.69 -17.16 -1.04
N LYS A 450 -28.90 -17.94 -0.29
CA LYS A 450 -29.05 -18.10 1.16
C LYS A 450 -28.04 -17.26 1.90
N ILE A 451 -28.50 -16.55 2.93
CA ILE A 451 -27.64 -15.72 3.79
C ILE A 451 -26.66 -16.63 4.53
N ARG A 452 -25.37 -16.43 4.29
CA ARG A 452 -24.29 -17.07 5.04
C ARG A 452 -23.81 -16.16 6.17
N GLU A 453 -23.70 -14.87 5.91
CA GLU A 453 -23.40 -13.86 6.92
C GLU A 453 -24.40 -12.71 6.78
N THR A 454 -25.03 -12.33 7.89
CA THR A 454 -25.93 -11.18 7.92
C THR A 454 -25.12 -9.89 7.76
N ASN A 455 -25.78 -8.83 7.28
CA ASN A 455 -25.12 -7.55 7.11
C ASN A 455 -24.72 -6.99 8.48
N PHE A 456 -23.41 -6.78 8.65
CA PHE A 456 -22.84 -6.14 9.83
C PHE A 456 -22.21 -4.81 9.45
N GLU A 457 -22.15 -3.91 10.42
CA GLU A 457 -21.46 -2.63 10.27
C GLU A 457 -19.97 -2.83 9.98
N ALA A 458 -19.39 -1.91 9.24
CA ALA A 458 -17.98 -1.92 8.84
C ALA A 458 -17.01 -2.11 10.01
N GLY A 459 -17.37 -1.64 11.22
CA GLY A 459 -16.59 -1.82 12.44
C GLY A 459 -16.36 -3.28 12.83
N VAL A 460 -17.27 -4.20 12.49
CA VAL A 460 -17.11 -5.64 12.76
C VAL A 460 -15.93 -6.19 11.97
N PHE A 461 -15.85 -5.88 10.68
CA PHE A 461 -14.76 -6.35 9.80
C PHE A 461 -13.47 -5.54 9.97
N ASN A 462 -13.58 -4.26 10.36
CA ASN A 462 -12.41 -3.41 10.60
C ASN A 462 -11.73 -3.69 11.94
N LEU A 463 -12.47 -4.14 12.97
CA LEU A 463 -11.95 -4.26 14.34
C LEU A 463 -12.08 -5.68 14.89
N ILE A 464 -13.30 -6.24 14.92
CA ILE A 464 -13.58 -7.51 15.60
C ILE A 464 -12.89 -8.68 14.88
N GLU A 465 -13.06 -8.79 13.56
CA GLU A 465 -12.46 -9.87 12.78
C GLU A 465 -10.92 -9.87 12.87
N LYS A 466 -10.32 -8.68 12.84
CA LYS A 466 -8.88 -8.52 13.00
C LYS A 466 -8.42 -8.91 14.40
N TYR A 467 -9.13 -8.46 15.43
CA TYR A 467 -8.79 -8.74 16.83
C TYR A 467 -8.80 -10.23 17.16
N VAL A 468 -9.74 -11.00 16.59
CA VAL A 468 -9.94 -12.40 16.96
C VAL A 468 -9.00 -13.35 16.19
N ARG A 469 -8.73 -13.08 14.91
CA ARG A 469 -8.15 -14.07 13.98
C ARG A 469 -6.80 -13.70 13.39
N THR A 470 -6.37 -12.46 13.55
CA THR A 470 -5.14 -11.94 12.94
C THR A 470 -4.17 -11.46 14.01
N ALA A 471 -2.88 -11.49 13.71
CA ALA A 471 -1.84 -11.00 14.63
C ALA A 471 -1.48 -9.52 14.41
N GLY A 472 -1.97 -8.92 13.32
CA GLY A 472 -1.67 -7.54 12.93
C GLY A 472 -2.82 -6.57 13.24
N ASN A 473 -2.47 -5.28 13.26
CA ASN A 473 -3.41 -4.17 13.30
C ASN A 473 -3.38 -3.47 11.93
N SER A 474 -4.15 -3.95 10.96
CA SER A 474 -4.12 -3.41 9.60
C SER A 474 -4.73 -2.02 9.48
N ASP A 475 -4.44 -1.33 8.39
CA ASP A 475 -4.96 0.01 8.13
C ASP A 475 -6.50 0.05 8.16
N LEU A 476 -7.03 1.22 8.51
CA LEU A 476 -8.46 1.49 8.44
C LEU A 476 -8.91 1.50 6.98
N GLY A 477 -10.03 0.83 6.71
CA GLY A 477 -10.58 0.64 5.36
C GLY A 477 -10.14 -0.67 4.68
N LEU A 478 -9.16 -1.39 5.26
CA LEU A 478 -8.86 -2.77 4.86
C LEU A 478 -9.70 -3.74 5.71
N TYR A 479 -10.69 -4.37 5.09
CA TYR A 479 -11.59 -5.31 5.73
C TYR A 479 -11.11 -6.75 5.54
N CYS A 480 -11.47 -7.64 6.46
CA CYS A 480 -11.25 -9.07 6.29
C CYS A 480 -12.41 -9.92 6.83
N TYR A 481 -12.53 -11.12 6.28
CA TYR A 481 -13.45 -12.14 6.74
C TYR A 481 -12.75 -13.50 6.67
N ASN A 482 -12.73 -14.21 7.80
CA ASN A 482 -11.92 -15.41 7.95
C ASN A 482 -12.80 -16.66 8.13
N PHE A 483 -12.61 -17.65 7.25
CA PHE A 483 -13.17 -18.99 7.42
C PHE A 483 -12.26 -19.88 8.28
N CYS A 484 -11.01 -19.47 8.48
CA CYS A 484 -10.02 -20.12 9.32
C CYS A 484 -9.99 -19.54 10.75
N LEU A 485 -9.44 -20.31 11.70
CA LEU A 485 -9.28 -19.85 13.08
C LEU A 485 -8.08 -18.93 13.29
N ASN A 486 -7.12 -18.91 12.36
CA ASN A 486 -5.91 -18.10 12.40
C ASN A 486 -5.40 -17.81 10.97
N THR A 487 -5.05 -16.57 10.68
CA THR A 487 -4.47 -16.14 9.40
C THR A 487 -2.94 -16.13 9.37
N ASP A 488 -2.29 -16.37 10.52
CA ASP A 488 -0.83 -16.33 10.68
C ASP A 488 -0.07 -17.09 9.57
N PRO A 489 0.71 -16.40 8.71
CA PRO A 489 1.42 -17.00 7.59
C PRO A 489 2.57 -17.93 8.03
N PHE A 490 2.99 -17.86 9.30
CA PHE A 490 4.02 -18.73 9.86
C PHE A 490 3.46 -20.09 10.34
N GLN A 491 2.12 -20.23 10.39
CA GLN A 491 1.44 -21.45 10.77
C GLN A 491 0.88 -22.20 9.56
N HIS A 492 1.44 -23.39 9.30
CA HIS A 492 1.06 -24.21 8.13
C HIS A 492 -0.11 -25.14 8.38
N GLN A 493 -0.42 -25.42 9.64
CA GLN A 493 -1.51 -26.31 9.99
C GLN A 493 -2.84 -25.64 9.60
N PRO A 494 -3.64 -26.26 8.70
CA PRO A 494 -4.95 -25.71 8.37
C PRO A 494 -5.85 -25.66 9.59
N SER A 495 -6.59 -24.56 9.69
CA SER A 495 -7.46 -24.26 10.84
C SER A 495 -8.89 -23.90 10.43
N GLY A 496 -9.26 -24.16 9.17
CA GLY A 496 -10.60 -23.90 8.63
C GLY A 496 -10.53 -23.38 7.20
N ALA A 497 -11.50 -23.78 6.38
CA ALA A 497 -11.69 -23.32 5.02
C ALA A 497 -13.11 -23.73 4.56
N ILE A 498 -13.65 -23.00 3.59
CA ILE A 498 -14.92 -23.34 2.93
C ILE A 498 -14.66 -23.76 1.49
N ASN A 499 -15.38 -24.78 1.01
CA ASN A 499 -15.31 -25.19 -0.39
C ASN A 499 -16.30 -24.36 -1.22
N LEU A 500 -15.80 -23.31 -1.87
CA LEU A 500 -16.63 -22.41 -2.66
C LEU A 500 -16.96 -22.94 -4.06
N SER A 501 -16.27 -23.99 -4.52
CA SER A 501 -16.63 -24.73 -5.74
C SER A 501 -18.00 -25.41 -5.68
N LYS A 502 -18.61 -25.48 -4.48
CA LYS A 502 -19.94 -26.09 -4.28
C LYS A 502 -21.10 -25.12 -4.45
N PHE A 503 -20.81 -23.83 -4.59
CA PHE A 503 -21.83 -22.79 -4.76
C PHE A 503 -21.70 -22.23 -6.17
N SER A 504 -22.84 -21.99 -6.82
CA SER A 504 -22.88 -21.43 -8.18
C SER A 504 -22.86 -19.91 -8.16
N ASN A 505 -23.51 -19.33 -7.15
CA ASN A 505 -23.60 -17.89 -6.97
C ASN A 505 -23.10 -17.49 -5.58
N ILE A 506 -22.08 -16.63 -5.56
CA ILE A 506 -21.47 -16.08 -4.35
C ILE A 506 -21.58 -14.58 -4.51
N GLU A 507 -22.35 -13.93 -3.63
CA GLU A 507 -22.62 -12.51 -3.79
C GLU A 507 -22.34 -11.75 -2.51
N PHE A 508 -21.57 -10.67 -2.64
CA PHE A 508 -21.33 -9.71 -1.58
C PHE A 508 -22.45 -8.69 -1.58
N ASP A 509 -23.11 -8.55 -0.44
CA ASP A 509 -24.10 -7.51 -0.18
C ASP A 509 -23.44 -6.42 0.66
N TYR A 510 -23.32 -5.21 0.12
CA TYR A 510 -22.70 -4.11 0.84
C TYR A 510 -23.37 -2.78 0.56
N LYS A 511 -23.23 -1.90 1.54
CA LYS A 511 -23.70 -0.53 1.49
C LYS A 511 -22.52 0.40 1.66
N VAL A 512 -22.31 1.30 0.70
CA VAL A 512 -21.27 2.34 0.76
C VAL A 512 -21.89 3.74 0.84
N TYR A 513 -21.15 4.70 1.38
CA TYR A 513 -21.55 6.11 1.31
C TYR A 513 -21.68 6.53 -0.16
N THR A 514 -22.67 7.37 -0.48
CA THR A 514 -22.87 7.84 -1.85
C THR A 514 -22.04 9.11 -2.07
N PRO A 515 -21.13 9.16 -3.05
CA PRO A 515 -20.33 10.35 -3.31
C PRO A 515 -21.18 11.57 -3.70
N ALA A 516 -20.56 12.75 -3.72
CA ALA A 516 -21.21 13.97 -4.20
C ALA A 516 -21.51 13.89 -5.70
N LEU A 517 -22.64 14.49 -6.13
CA LEU A 517 -23.02 14.55 -7.53
C LEU A 517 -22.07 15.48 -8.30
N ASP A 518 -21.64 15.09 -9.49
CA ASP A 518 -20.89 15.96 -10.38
C ASP A 518 -21.84 16.99 -10.99
N ALA A 519 -21.63 18.27 -10.68
CA ALA A 519 -22.42 19.38 -11.23
C ALA A 519 -22.28 19.50 -12.76
N SER A 520 -21.23 18.91 -13.34
CA SER A 520 -20.91 18.88 -14.77
C SER A 520 -21.53 17.69 -15.51
N ALA A 521 -22.22 16.78 -14.80
CA ALA A 521 -22.76 15.55 -15.37
C ALA A 521 -23.82 15.84 -16.44
N GLN A 522 -23.48 15.60 -17.71
CA GLN A 522 -24.42 15.76 -18.82
C GLN A 522 -25.48 14.64 -18.81
N THR A 523 -26.74 15.03 -18.70
CA THR A 523 -27.86 14.08 -18.78
C THR A 523 -28.42 14.04 -20.20
N PHE A 524 -28.41 12.88 -20.84
CA PHE A 524 -29.07 12.70 -22.14
C PHE A 524 -30.57 12.50 -21.92
N VAL A 525 -31.34 13.54 -22.20
CA VAL A 525 -32.80 13.49 -22.22
C VAL A 525 -33.23 12.85 -23.54
N ILE A 526 -33.80 11.66 -23.48
CA ILE A 526 -34.46 11.02 -24.61
C ILE A 526 -35.86 11.62 -24.68
N CYS A 527 -36.13 12.38 -25.74
CA CYS A 527 -37.46 12.91 -25.99
C CYS A 527 -38.26 11.98 -26.91
N ASP A 528 -39.59 11.97 -26.76
CA ASP A 528 -40.50 11.40 -27.74
C ASP A 528 -40.59 12.28 -29.01
N SER A 529 -41.33 11.81 -30.02
CA SER A 529 -41.54 12.51 -31.28
C SER A 529 -42.33 13.83 -31.16
N GLU A 530 -42.89 14.14 -29.99
CA GLU A 530 -43.64 15.37 -29.70
C GLU A 530 -42.84 16.35 -28.81
N GLY A 531 -41.60 16.00 -28.44
CA GLY A 531 -40.73 16.82 -27.60
C GLY A 531 -40.95 16.65 -26.09
N GLY A 532 -41.79 15.69 -25.69
CA GLY A 532 -41.96 15.26 -24.29
C GLY A 532 -40.78 14.42 -23.82
N ILE A 533 -40.45 14.50 -22.53
CA ILE A 533 -39.36 13.71 -21.94
C ILE A 533 -39.81 12.24 -21.84
N ALA A 534 -39.33 11.38 -22.74
CA ALA A 534 -39.63 9.95 -22.76
C ALA A 534 -38.76 9.14 -21.79
N GLY A 535 -37.58 9.65 -21.45
CA GLY A 535 -36.70 9.06 -20.45
C GLY A 535 -35.37 9.81 -20.36
N ILE A 536 -34.61 9.57 -19.30
CA ILE A 536 -33.27 10.14 -19.16
C ILE A 536 -32.30 8.98 -19.08
N ASN A 537 -31.41 8.85 -20.08
CA ASN A 537 -30.36 7.84 -20.06
C ASN A 537 -29.15 8.42 -19.32
N LYS A 538 -28.84 7.88 -18.14
CA LYS A 538 -27.67 8.28 -17.34
C LYS A 538 -26.77 7.07 -17.13
N PRO A 539 -25.54 7.04 -17.67
CA PRO A 539 -24.53 6.15 -17.14
C PRO A 539 -24.25 6.52 -15.68
N THR A 540 -24.46 5.59 -14.75
CA THR A 540 -24.30 5.79 -13.30
C THR A 540 -22.89 6.23 -12.88
N TRP A 541 -21.88 5.86 -13.64
CA TRP A 541 -20.45 6.15 -13.40
C TRP A 541 -20.02 7.59 -13.73
N LYS A 542 -20.87 8.40 -14.38
CA LYS A 542 -20.62 9.84 -14.64
C LYS A 542 -21.51 10.78 -13.84
N LEU A 543 -22.29 10.24 -12.90
CA LEU A 543 -23.23 11.03 -12.10
C LEU A 543 -22.56 11.69 -10.90
N TYR A 544 -21.46 11.11 -10.44
CA TYR A 544 -20.75 11.48 -9.22
C TYR A 544 -19.35 11.99 -9.55
N GLU A 545 -18.77 12.81 -8.67
CA GLU A 545 -17.40 13.32 -8.83
C GLU A 545 -16.36 12.19 -8.86
N TYR A 546 -16.66 11.10 -8.16
CA TYR A 546 -15.93 9.84 -8.16
C TYR A 546 -16.91 8.73 -7.79
N ASP A 547 -16.51 7.49 -8.06
CA ASP A 547 -17.15 6.28 -7.53
C ASP A 547 -16.11 5.46 -6.76
N TYR A 548 -16.51 4.27 -6.29
CA TYR A 548 -15.59 3.35 -5.63
C TYR A 548 -15.29 2.14 -6.50
N THR A 549 -14.07 1.64 -6.35
CA THR A 549 -13.61 0.35 -6.85
C THR A 549 -13.44 -0.59 -5.66
N LEU A 550 -14.05 -1.77 -5.73
CA LEU A 550 -13.90 -2.83 -4.75
C LEU A 550 -12.79 -3.78 -5.21
N HIS A 551 -11.76 -3.92 -4.39
CA HIS A 551 -10.68 -4.87 -4.60
C HIS A 551 -10.87 -6.05 -3.64
N VAL A 552 -11.07 -7.26 -4.16
CA VAL A 552 -11.22 -8.48 -3.38
C VAL A 552 -9.96 -9.33 -3.55
N MET A 553 -9.39 -9.76 -2.43
CA MET A 553 -8.22 -10.62 -2.34
C MET A 553 -8.60 -11.88 -1.58
N GLU A 554 -8.39 -13.03 -2.21
CA GLU A 554 -8.73 -14.33 -1.69
C GLU A 554 -7.49 -15.18 -1.48
N GLU A 555 -7.42 -15.83 -0.33
CA GLU A 555 -6.46 -16.91 -0.07
C GLU A 555 -7.17 -18.26 -0.12
N ARG A 556 -6.63 -19.18 -0.91
CA ARG A 556 -7.18 -20.54 -1.06
C ARG A 556 -6.10 -21.61 -1.01
N TYR A 557 -6.41 -22.75 -0.43
CA TYR A 557 -5.50 -23.89 -0.39
C TYR A 557 -5.36 -24.53 -1.77
N ASN A 558 -4.12 -24.87 -2.12
CA ASN A 558 -3.79 -25.78 -3.22
C ASN A 558 -2.62 -26.67 -2.83
N ILE A 559 -2.40 -27.75 -3.59
CA ILE A 559 -1.27 -28.65 -3.39
C ILE A 559 -0.30 -28.47 -4.55
N LEU A 560 0.92 -28.05 -4.22
CA LEU A 560 2.04 -27.96 -5.14
C LEU A 560 2.88 -29.24 -5.03
N SER A 561 2.97 -29.99 -6.11
CA SER A 561 3.73 -31.24 -6.17
C SER A 561 5.00 -31.03 -7.01
N PHE A 562 6.14 -31.48 -6.49
CA PHE A 562 7.41 -31.59 -7.21
C PHE A 562 7.70 -33.07 -7.44
N GLU A 563 7.67 -33.49 -8.71
CA GLU A 563 7.85 -34.88 -9.10
C GLU A 563 8.47 -34.98 -10.48
N SER A 564 9.36 -35.96 -10.68
CA SER A 564 9.98 -36.27 -11.98
C SER A 564 10.64 -35.05 -12.66
N GLY A 565 11.26 -34.15 -11.88
CA GLY A 565 11.97 -32.98 -12.41
C GLY A 565 11.08 -31.78 -12.76
N ASN A 566 9.78 -31.84 -12.45
CA ASN A 566 8.77 -30.82 -12.75
C ASN A 566 8.02 -30.38 -11.47
N ALA A 567 7.27 -29.28 -11.56
CA ALA A 567 6.30 -28.88 -10.56
C ALA A 567 4.93 -28.67 -11.19
N SER A 568 3.88 -29.02 -10.46
CA SER A 568 2.49 -28.79 -10.89
C SER A 568 1.57 -28.53 -9.71
N LEU A 569 0.54 -27.73 -9.97
CA LEU A 569 -0.58 -27.53 -9.05
C LEU A 569 -1.59 -28.66 -9.23
N GLN A 570 -2.11 -29.19 -8.12
CA GLN A 570 -3.09 -30.27 -8.16
C GLN A 570 -4.44 -29.79 -8.71
N PHE A 571 -4.87 -28.59 -8.33
CA PHE A 571 -6.07 -27.96 -8.85
C PHE A 571 -5.67 -26.81 -9.76
N ALA A 572 -6.21 -26.79 -10.99
CA ALA A 572 -5.97 -25.70 -11.92
C ALA A 572 -6.59 -24.40 -11.40
N ARG A 573 -5.97 -23.28 -11.74
CA ARG A 573 -6.36 -21.95 -11.28
C ARG A 573 -7.72 -21.49 -11.78
#